data_AF-A0A8T4PW97-F1
#
_entry.id   AF-A0A8T4PW97-F1
#
_cell.length_a   1.000
_cell.length_b   1.000
_cell.length_c   1.000
_cell.angle_alpha   90.00
_cell.angle_beta   90.00
_cell.angle_gamma   90.00
#
_symmetry.space_group_name_H-M   'P 1'
#
loop_
_entity.id
_entity.type
_entity.pdbx_description
1 polymer ?
#
loop_
_entity_poly.entity_id
_entity_poly.type
_entity_poly.pdbx_seq_one_letter_code
_entity_poly.pdbx_strand_id
1 'polypeptide(L)' 'MNKKKLEISLKKFKNNEITASKAARIADIPLSQFLDILVDKKIDFHYGLKELEEDFKGPI' A
#
# COMPACT_ATOMS: atom_id res chain seq x y z
N MET A 1 -11.25 9.80 -7.60
CA MET A 1 -10.46 8.54 -7.59
C MET A 1 -10.04 8.17 -9.00
N ASN A 2 -8.74 8.19 -9.30
CA ASN A 2 -8.25 7.97 -10.66
C ASN A 2 -7.96 6.48 -10.88
N LYS A 3 -8.90 5.73 -11.49
CA LYS A 3 -8.86 4.25 -11.58
C LYS A 3 -7.54 3.70 -12.12
N LYS A 4 -6.92 4.37 -13.11
CA LYS A 4 -5.61 3.98 -13.65
C LYS A 4 -4.49 4.03 -12.61
N LYS A 5 -4.47 5.04 -11.74
CA LYS A 5 -3.45 5.17 -10.69
C LYS A 5 -3.59 4.09 -9.62
N LEU A 6 -4.84 3.74 -9.27
CA LEU A 6 -5.14 2.66 -8.34
C LEU A 6 -4.70 1.30 -8.89
N GLU A 7 -4.96 1.03 -10.17
CA GLU A 7 -4.58 -0.24 -10.78
C GLU A 7 -3.06 -0.41 -10.88
N ILE A 8 -2.34 0.66 -11.25
CA ILE A 8 -0.87 0.66 -11.30
C ILE A 8 -0.28 0.46 -9.90
N SER A 9 -0.79 1.18 -8.89
CA SER A 9 -0.31 1.06 -7.51
C SER A 9 -0.59 -0.34 -6.92
N LEU A 10 -1.75 -0.93 -7.18
CA LEU A 10 -2.05 -2.32 -6.80
C LEU A 10 -1.13 -3.33 -7.48
N LYS A 11 -0.84 -3.17 -8.77
CA LYS A 11 0.07 -4.07 -9.51
C LYS A 11 1.50 -4.00 -8.96
N LYS A 12 1.97 -2.78 -8.67
CA LYS A 12 3.30 -2.56 -8.07
C LYS A 12 3.38 -3.11 -6.65
N PHE A 13 2.34 -2.92 -5.85
CA PHE A 13 2.24 -3.48 -4.51
C PHE A 13 2.25 -5.02 -4.54
N LYS A 14 1.44 -5.64 -5.41
CA LYS A 14 1.40 -7.11 -5.59
C LYS A 14 2.75 -7.70 -6.03
N ASN A 15 3.55 -6.92 -6.77
CA ASN A 15 4.89 -7.31 -7.19
C ASN A 15 5.98 -7.05 -6.13
N ASN A 16 5.61 -6.63 -4.91
CA ASN A 16 6.54 -6.22 -3.84
C ASN A 16 7.50 -5.09 -4.25
N GLU A 17 7.15 -4.27 -5.26
CA GLU A 17 8.00 -3.15 -5.72
C GLU A 17 7.87 -1.91 -4.82
N ILE A 18 6.72 -1.75 -4.16
CA ILE A 18 6.39 -0.59 -3.33
C ILE A 18 5.61 -1.01 -2.09
N THR A 19 5.72 -0.25 -1.00
CA THR A 19 4.96 -0.43 0.24
C THR A 19 3.51 0.04 0.10
N ALA A 20 2.62 -0.40 0.99
CA ALA A 20 1.22 0.01 0.99
C ALA A 20 1.07 1.55 1.10
N SER A 21 1.89 2.17 1.95
CA SER A 21 1.98 3.63 2.12
C SER A 21 2.35 4.36 0.83
N LYS A 22 3.31 3.82 0.06
CA LYS A 22 3.74 4.42 -1.21
C LYS A 22 2.71 4.20 -2.31
N ALA A 23 2.04 3.05 -2.30
CA ALA A 23 0.95 2.74 -3.22
C ALA A 23 -0.27 3.65 -3.00
N ALA A 24 -0.65 3.91 -1.74
CA ALA A 24 -1.70 4.84 -1.37
C ALA A 24 -1.41 6.28 -1.85
N ARG A 25 -0.17 6.76 -1.68
CA ARG A 25 0.26 8.08 -2.19
C ARG A 25 0.18 8.16 -3.72
N ILE A 26 0.55 7.11 -4.44
CA ILE A 26 0.44 7.06 -5.91
C ILE A 26 -1.02 7.02 -6.36
N ALA A 27 -1.86 6.28 -5.64
CA ALA A 27 -3.30 6.18 -5.88
C ALA A 27 -4.06 7.47 -5.48
N ASP A 28 -3.41 8.39 -4.77
CA ASP A 28 -3.99 9.64 -4.26
C ASP A 28 -5.18 9.38 -3.33
N ILE A 29 -5.03 8.38 -2.45
CA ILE A 29 -6.03 8.01 -1.44
C ILE A 29 -5.36 7.83 -0.07
N PRO A 30 -6.12 7.96 1.03
CA PRO A 30 -5.64 7.64 2.37
C PRO A 30 -5.14 6.19 2.45
N LEU A 31 -4.11 5.95 3.26
CA LEU A 31 -3.58 4.60 3.49
C LEU A 31 -4.67 3.65 3.95
N SER A 32 -5.51 4.04 4.91
CA SER A 32 -6.65 3.24 5.38
C SER A 32 -7.56 2.78 4.24
N GLN A 33 -7.94 3.69 3.33
CA GLN A 33 -8.73 3.31 2.14
C GLN A 33 -7.99 2.35 1.22
N PHE A 34 -6.67 2.50 1.07
CA PHE A 34 -5.87 1.56 0.29
C PHE A 34 -5.84 0.17 0.95
N LEU A 35 -5.74 0.10 2.27
CA LEU A 35 -5.82 -1.16 3.04
C LEU A 35 -7.19 -1.83 2.86
N ASP A 36 -8.27 -1.08 2.97
CA ASP A 36 -9.64 -1.59 2.75
C ASP A 36 -9.78 -2.20 1.35
N ILE A 37 -9.21 -1.55 0.33
CA ILE A 37 -9.21 -2.05 -1.06
C ILE A 37 -8.41 -3.35 -1.19
N LEU A 38 -7.29 -3.50 -0.47
CA LEU A 38 -6.50 -4.73 -0.48
C LEU A 38 -7.28 -5.89 0.15
N VAL A 39 -7.96 -5.64 1.27
CA VAL A 39 -8.82 -6.61 1.95
C VAL A 39 -9.99 -7.02 1.05
N ASP A 40 -10.70 -6.06 0.45
CA ASP A 40 -11.81 -6.32 -0.47
C ASP A 40 -11.37 -7.15 -1.69
N LYS A 41 -10.17 -6.86 -2.20
CA LYS A 41 -9.58 -7.59 -3.34
C LYS A 41 -8.90 -8.90 -2.96
N LYS A 42 -8.90 -9.28 -1.67
CA LYS A 42 -8.19 -10.45 -1.14
C LYS A 42 -6.72 -10.49 -1.58
N ILE A 43 -6.10 -9.30 -1.68
CA ILE A 43 -4.67 -9.19 -1.94
C ILE A 43 -3.99 -9.38 -0.61
N ASP A 44 -3.15 -10.41 -0.50
CA ASP A 44 -2.43 -10.70 0.73
C ASP A 44 -1.66 -9.47 1.17
N PHE A 45 -1.96 -9.02 2.38
CA PHE A 45 -1.22 -7.93 2.99
C PHE A 45 0.11 -8.52 3.44
N HIS A 46 1.12 -8.41 2.57
CA HIS A 46 2.49 -8.73 2.93
C HIS A 46 2.98 -7.66 3.91
N TYR A 47 2.47 -7.66 5.16
CA TYR A 47 3.02 -6.88 6.28
C TYR A 47 4.41 -7.45 6.56
N GLY A 48 5.37 -7.03 5.75
CA GLY A 48 6.73 -7.52 5.82
C GLY A 48 7.44 -6.88 7.00
N LEU A 49 8.47 -7.56 7.51
CA LEU A 49 9.38 -7.05 8.54
C LEU A 49 9.88 -5.61 8.26
N LYS A 50 9.92 -5.21 6.99
CA LYS A 50 10.36 -3.88 6.54
C LYS A 50 9.35 -2.77 6.84
N GLU A 51 8.05 -3.03 6.74
CA GLU A 51 6.99 -2.08 7.13
C GLU A 51 6.91 -1.97 8.66
N LEU A 52 7.12 -3.09 9.35
CA LEU A 52 7.29 -3.11 10.81
C LEU A 52 8.50 -2.27 11.24
N GLU A 53 9.66 -2.41 10.58
CA GLU A 53 10.86 -1.60 10.87
C GLU A 53 10.67 -0.10 10.62
N GLU A 54 9.94 0.30 9.57
CA GLU A 54 9.67 1.72 9.32
C GLU A 54 8.69 2.30 10.35
N ASP A 55 7.68 1.55 10.80
CA ASP A 55 6.78 1.97 11.89
C ASP A 55 7.49 2.07 13.25
N PHE A 56 8.46 1.18 13.52
CA PHE A 56 9.30 1.25 14.73
C PHE A 56 10.31 2.40 14.71
N LYS A 57 10.69 2.90 13.54
CA LYS A 57 11.55 4.09 13.38
C LYS A 57 10.75 5.40 13.49
N GLY A 58 9.80 5.48 14.43
CA GLY A 58 9.00 6.67 14.71
C GLY A 58 9.81 7.98 14.71
N PRO A 59 9.14 9.14 14.51
CA PRO A 59 9.80 10.38 14.06
C PRO A 59 10.94 10.76 15.02
N ILE A 60 12.15 10.78 14.46
CA ILE A 60 13.36 11.32 15.09
C ILE A 60 13.28 12.84 15.05
#